data_AF-A0A508A2M5-F1
#
_entry.id   AF-A0A508A2M5-F1
#
_cell.length_a   1.000
_cell.length_b   1.000
_cell.length_c   1.000
_cell.angle_alpha   90.00
_cell.angle_beta   90.00
_cell.angle_gamma   90.00
#
_symmetry.space_group_name_H-M   'P 1'
#
loop_
_entity.id
_entity.type
_entity.pdbx_description
1 polymer ?
#
loop_
_entity_poly.entity_id
_entity_poly.type
_entity_poly.pdbx_seq_one_letter_code
_entity_poly.pdbx_strand_id
1 'polypeptide(L)'
;MSNLAEATTKVVEVLTSFTTEERLRIVKASLTLLGDDFSPQSNASRDQARFEANADGEDHGSSEVHPQAQQWMRKNGITLEQLEHCFHFDQGKVLPIALPGNASSKREQTANAYLATGLARYLASGDASFTDSDARTFCEQSGCYDSPNHTKSVKALKNKLTGSKSAGWKLTAPGLTAVAELVKHPKG
;
A
#
# COMPACT_ATOMS: atom_id res chain seq x y z
N MET A 1 24.67 -32.50 -15.25
CA MET A 1 23.91 -33.02 -14.09
C MET A 1 23.98 -31.94 -13.01
N SER A 2 22.87 -31.30 -12.68
CA SER A 2 22.83 -30.27 -11.64
C SER A 2 23.05 -30.95 -10.29
N ASN A 3 24.15 -30.63 -9.61
CA ASN A 3 24.41 -31.14 -8.27
C ASN A 3 23.62 -30.29 -7.27
N LEU A 4 22.52 -30.84 -6.75
CA LEU A 4 21.63 -30.18 -5.79
C LEU A 4 22.42 -29.60 -4.61
N ALA A 5 23.44 -30.32 -4.12
CA ALA A 5 24.26 -29.88 -3.00
C ALA A 5 25.01 -28.58 -3.30
N GLU A 6 25.56 -28.43 -4.51
CA GLU A 6 26.28 -27.22 -4.91
C GLU A 6 25.34 -26.01 -5.04
N ALA A 7 24.13 -26.23 -5.56
CA ALA A 7 23.11 -25.18 -5.64
C ALA A 7 22.65 -24.72 -4.24
N THR A 8 22.44 -25.66 -3.32
CA THR A 8 22.08 -25.34 -1.93
C THR A 8 23.16 -24.51 -1.25
N THR A 9 24.45 -24.86 -1.41
CA THR A 9 25.55 -24.09 -0.81
C THR A 9 25.56 -22.64 -1.29
N LYS A 10 25.36 -22.39 -2.59
CA LYS A 10 25.31 -21.04 -3.15
C LYS A 10 24.13 -20.23 -2.63
N VAL A 11 22.95 -20.85 -2.50
CA VAL A 11 21.77 -20.18 -1.93
C VAL A 11 22.00 -19.82 -0.47
N VAL A 12 22.58 -20.72 0.32
CA VAL A 12 22.90 -20.47 1.73
C VAL A 12 23.92 -19.33 1.87
N GLU A 13 24.98 -19.32 1.06
CA GLU A 13 25.99 -18.25 1.08
C GLU A 13 25.35 -16.87 0.87
N VAL A 14 24.48 -16.73 -0.13
CA VAL A 14 23.75 -15.48 -0.40
C VAL A 14 22.81 -15.10 0.76
N LEU A 15 22.16 -16.09 1.38
CA LEU A 15 21.21 -15.84 2.46
C LEU A 15 21.87 -15.54 3.81
N THR A 16 23.15 -15.90 4.01
CA THR A 16 23.81 -15.76 5.32
C THR A 16 23.96 -14.33 5.81
N SER A 17 24.04 -13.35 4.92
CA SER A 17 24.12 -11.92 5.28
C SER A 17 22.80 -11.32 5.76
N PHE A 18 21.70 -12.07 5.68
CA PHE A 18 20.36 -11.60 6.01
C PHE A 18 19.84 -12.20 7.31
N THR A 19 18.93 -11.47 7.97
CA THR A 19 18.24 -11.96 9.16
C THR A 19 17.32 -13.14 8.83
N THR A 20 16.91 -13.92 9.83
CA THR A 20 16.04 -15.09 9.62
C THR A 20 14.73 -14.74 8.92
N GLU A 21 14.12 -13.60 9.25
CA GLU A 21 12.90 -13.15 8.58
C GLU A 21 13.12 -12.75 7.12
N GLU A 22 14.20 -12.03 6.84
CA GLU A 22 14.56 -11.63 5.47
C GLU A 22 14.89 -12.84 4.60
N ARG A 23 15.59 -13.84 5.15
CA ARG A 23 15.85 -15.12 4.47
C ARG A 23 14.56 -15.81 4.05
N LEU A 24 13.58 -15.89 4.96
CA LEU A 24 12.28 -16.49 4.67
C LEU A 24 11.52 -15.72 3.59
N ARG A 25 11.57 -14.38 3.60
CA ARG A 25 10.95 -13.55 2.56
C ARG A 25 11.62 -13.71 1.20
N ILE A 26 12.96 -13.72 1.16
CA ILE A 26 13.71 -13.92 -0.09
C ILE A 26 13.42 -15.29 -0.68
N VAL A 27 13.37 -16.35 0.13
CA VAL A 27 13.01 -17.70 -0.33
C VAL A 27 11.57 -17.73 -0.84
N LYS A 28 10.61 -17.16 -0.11
CA LYS A 28 9.20 -17.12 -0.52
C LYS A 28 9.00 -16.34 -1.83
N ALA A 29 9.61 -15.16 -1.95
CA ALA A 29 9.55 -14.35 -3.16
C ALA A 29 10.21 -15.06 -4.35
N SER A 30 11.32 -15.75 -4.13
CA SER A 30 12.01 -16.53 -5.17
C SER A 30 11.13 -17.68 -5.68
N LEU A 31 10.41 -18.37 -4.79
CA LEU A 31 9.46 -19.42 -5.16
C LEU A 31 8.28 -18.85 -5.96
N THR A 32 7.71 -17.72 -5.55
CA THR A 32 6.66 -17.02 -6.31
C THR A 32 7.13 -16.61 -7.71
N LEU A 33 8.36 -16.11 -7.85
CA LEU A 33 8.94 -15.74 -9.16
C LEU A 33 9.19 -16.95 -10.06
N LEU A 34 9.43 -18.13 -9.47
CA LEU A 34 9.56 -19.39 -10.18
C LEU A 34 8.19 -20.03 -10.51
N GLY A 35 7.09 -19.44 -10.05
CA GLY A 35 5.73 -19.95 -10.25
C GLY A 35 5.31 -21.03 -9.25
N ASP A 36 6.10 -21.24 -8.18
CA ASP A 36 5.80 -22.18 -7.12
C ASP A 36 4.96 -21.47 -6.02
N ASP A 37 3.67 -21.79 -5.95
CA ASP A 37 2.78 -21.33 -4.88
C ASP A 37 3.09 -22.08 -3.58
N PHE A 38 3.78 -21.41 -2.66
CA PHE A 38 4.01 -21.93 -1.32
C PHE A 38 2.76 -21.73 -0.45
N SER A 39 1.75 -22.58 -0.64
CA SER A 39 0.61 -22.67 0.26
C SER A 39 0.94 -23.67 1.36
N PRO A 40 1.09 -23.26 2.65
CA PRO A 40 1.22 -24.23 3.72
C PRO A 40 -0.08 -25.03 3.77
N GLN A 41 -0.03 -26.30 3.36
CA GLN A 41 -1.14 -27.24 3.54
C GLN A 41 -1.41 -27.40 5.04
N SER A 42 -2.32 -26.59 5.57
CA SER A 42 -2.96 -26.85 6.84
C SER A 42 -3.99 -27.96 6.62
N ASN A 43 -3.65 -29.14 7.12
CA ASN A 43 -4.63 -30.20 7.37
C ASN A 43 -5.63 -29.68 8.42
N ALA A 44 -6.74 -29.08 7.99
CA ALA A 44 -7.88 -28.82 8.84
C ALA A 44 -9.16 -29.17 8.07
N SER A 45 -9.80 -30.22 8.57
CA SER A 45 -10.96 -30.91 8.03
C SER A 45 -12.21 -30.04 7.93
N ARG A 46 -13.06 -30.40 6.97
CA ARG A 46 -14.54 -30.32 7.00
C ARG A 46 -15.11 -30.12 8.41
N ASP A 47 -15.73 -28.96 8.67
CA ASP A 47 -17.14 -28.88 9.05
C ASP A 47 -17.60 -27.42 9.21
N GLN A 48 -18.91 -27.23 9.00
CA GLN A 48 -19.74 -26.06 9.34
C GLN A 48 -19.76 -24.83 8.42
N ALA A 49 -20.74 -24.90 7.51
CA ALA A 49 -21.63 -23.77 7.25
C ALA A 49 -22.54 -23.51 8.46
N ARG A 50 -22.55 -22.25 8.96
CA ARG A 50 -23.68 -21.44 9.45
C ARG A 50 -23.29 -20.52 10.60
N PHE A 51 -23.92 -19.34 10.56
CA PHE A 51 -24.08 -18.29 11.58
C PHE A 51 -23.08 -17.13 11.60
N GLU A 52 -23.62 -16.00 11.15
CA GLU A 52 -23.28 -14.64 11.58
C GLU A 52 -23.33 -14.50 13.11
N ALA A 53 -22.62 -13.47 13.58
CA ALA A 53 -22.67 -12.79 14.88
C ALA A 53 -21.51 -13.07 15.84
N ASN A 54 -20.68 -12.04 15.98
CA ASN A 54 -19.83 -11.68 17.12
C ASN A 54 -18.77 -12.70 17.57
N ALA A 55 -17.52 -12.41 17.23
CA ALA A 55 -16.38 -12.72 18.10
C ALA A 55 -15.42 -11.52 18.05
N ASP A 56 -15.58 -10.66 19.05
CA ASP A 56 -14.51 -9.84 19.59
C ASP A 56 -13.47 -10.78 20.22
N GLY A 57 -12.20 -10.50 19.98
CA GLY A 57 -11.09 -11.03 20.77
C GLY A 57 -10.27 -12.13 20.11
N GLU A 58 -9.24 -11.73 19.37
CA GLU A 58 -7.87 -12.18 19.62
C GLU A 58 -6.89 -11.12 19.10
N ASP A 59 -6.50 -10.24 20.03
CA ASP A 59 -5.41 -9.27 19.93
C ASP A 59 -4.09 -10.00 20.08
N HIS A 60 -3.22 -9.90 19.07
CA HIS A 60 -1.80 -9.58 19.26
C HIS A 60 -1.18 -9.17 17.92
N GLY A 61 -1.23 -7.86 17.68
CA GLY A 61 -0.56 -7.19 16.58
C GLY A 61 -1.28 -5.88 16.31
N SER A 62 -0.78 -4.80 16.91
CA SER A 62 -1.25 -3.42 16.69
C SER A 62 -1.83 -3.24 15.29
N SER A 63 -3.14 -3.00 15.17
CA SER A 63 -3.79 -2.82 13.87
C SER A 63 -2.98 -1.84 13.02
N GLU A 64 -2.43 -2.32 11.90
CA GLU A 64 -1.54 -1.55 11.00
C GLU A 64 -2.22 -0.29 10.45
N VAL A 65 -3.56 -0.26 10.51
CA VAL A 65 -4.43 0.83 10.08
C VAL A 65 -5.15 1.47 11.25
N HIS A 66 -5.23 2.80 11.26
CA HIS A 66 -5.97 3.59 12.25
C HIS A 66 -7.48 3.26 12.25
N PRO A 67 -8.18 3.23 13.41
CA PRO A 67 -9.60 2.85 13.49
C PRO A 67 -10.54 3.65 12.59
N GLN A 68 -10.28 4.95 12.43
CA GLN A 68 -11.09 5.80 11.55
C GLN A 68 -10.92 5.41 10.08
N ALA A 69 -9.71 5.04 9.68
CA ALA A 69 -9.41 4.54 8.35
C ALA A 69 -10.05 3.18 8.10
N GLN A 70 -10.10 2.29 9.09
CA GLN A 70 -10.86 1.03 8.99
C GLN A 70 -12.36 1.27 8.73
N GLN A 71 -12.96 2.27 9.39
CA GLN A 71 -14.35 2.63 9.13
C GLN A 71 -14.53 3.15 7.70
N TRP A 72 -13.60 3.97 7.22
CA TRP A 72 -13.60 4.43 5.84
C TRP A 72 -13.43 3.27 4.84
N MET A 73 -12.55 2.31 5.12
CA MET A 73 -12.38 1.11 4.29
C MET A 73 -13.68 0.31 4.18
N ARG A 74 -14.33 0.02 5.32
CA ARG A 74 -15.64 -0.66 5.37
C ARG A 74 -16.70 0.09 4.57
N LYS A 75 -16.77 1.42 4.72
CA LYS A 75 -17.74 2.27 4.01
C LYS A 75 -17.54 2.23 2.49
N ASN A 76 -16.29 2.12 2.03
CA ASN A 76 -15.96 2.13 0.61
C ASN A 76 -15.81 0.73 0.01
N GLY A 77 -15.86 -0.34 0.82
CA GLY A 77 -15.64 -1.71 0.35
C GLY A 77 -14.19 -1.96 -0.09
N ILE A 78 -13.22 -1.39 0.64
CA ILE A 78 -11.79 -1.55 0.38
C ILE A 78 -11.22 -2.60 1.33
N THR A 79 -10.52 -3.60 0.80
CA THR A 79 -9.81 -4.60 1.59
C THR A 79 -8.37 -4.15 1.88
N LEU A 80 -7.72 -4.75 2.89
CA LEU A 80 -6.31 -4.47 3.17
C LEU A 80 -5.42 -4.92 2.00
N GLU A 81 -5.71 -6.08 1.41
CA GLU A 81 -5.00 -6.60 0.22
C GLU A 81 -4.98 -5.58 -0.93
N GLN A 82 -6.11 -4.91 -1.20
CA GLN A 82 -6.18 -3.85 -2.22
C GLN A 82 -5.26 -2.66 -1.91
N LEU A 83 -5.10 -2.32 -0.63
CA LEU A 83 -4.19 -1.27 -0.21
C LEU A 83 -2.74 -1.71 -0.31
N GLU A 84 -2.41 -2.96 0.03
CA GLU A 84 -1.03 -3.48 -0.03
C GLU A 84 -0.41 -3.42 -1.43
N HIS A 85 -1.22 -3.43 -2.50
CA HIS A 85 -0.74 -3.19 -3.86
C HIS A 85 -0.17 -1.78 -4.08
N CYS A 86 -0.59 -0.79 -3.30
CA CYS A 86 -0.21 0.62 -3.45
C CYS A 86 0.51 1.19 -2.23
N PHE A 87 0.43 0.51 -1.08
CA PHE A 87 0.91 1.00 0.21
C PHE A 87 1.71 -0.08 0.94
N HIS A 88 2.78 0.35 1.59
CA HIS A 88 3.53 -0.45 2.54
C HIS A 88 3.18 0.00 3.96
N PHE A 89 2.84 -0.96 4.82
CA PHE A 89 2.57 -0.77 6.23
C PHE A 89 3.81 -1.21 7.03
N ASP A 90 4.35 -0.32 7.86
CA ASP A 90 5.53 -0.59 8.70
C ASP A 90 5.40 0.14 10.04
N GLN A 91 5.21 -0.62 11.12
CA GLN A 91 5.24 -0.13 12.51
C GLN A 91 4.45 1.19 12.74
N GLY A 92 3.21 1.25 12.23
CA GLY A 92 2.34 2.43 12.38
C GLY A 92 2.63 3.57 11.39
N LYS A 93 3.52 3.36 10.42
CA LYS A 93 3.68 4.21 9.24
C LYS A 93 3.07 3.52 8.04
N VAL A 94 2.51 4.34 7.15
CA VAL A 94 2.02 3.89 5.85
C VAL A 94 2.71 4.73 4.79
N LEU A 95 3.32 4.06 3.82
CA LEU A 95 4.07 4.70 2.74
C LEU A 95 3.48 4.27 1.39
N PRO A 96 3.19 5.21 0.47
CA PRO A 96 2.79 4.83 -0.87
C PRO A 96 3.99 4.26 -1.63
N ILE A 97 3.82 3.09 -2.24
CA ILE A 97 4.87 2.38 -3.01
C ILE A 97 4.53 2.26 -4.50
N ALA A 98 3.26 2.43 -4.86
CA ALA A 98 2.81 2.47 -6.25
C ALA A 98 1.68 3.49 -6.42
N LEU A 99 1.56 4.05 -7.63
CA LEU A 99 0.48 4.97 -7.97
C LEU A 99 -0.84 4.19 -8.09
N PRO A 100 -1.90 4.58 -7.36
CA PRO A 100 -3.21 3.93 -7.52
C PRO A 100 -3.87 4.36 -8.84
N GLY A 101 -4.71 3.48 -9.37
CA GLY A 101 -5.44 3.66 -10.64
C GLY A 101 -4.58 3.54 -11.90
N ASN A 102 -5.16 3.92 -13.05
CA ASN A 102 -4.58 3.72 -14.38
C ASN A 102 -4.19 5.04 -15.09
N ALA A 103 -3.76 6.04 -14.34
CA ALA A 103 -3.40 7.36 -14.86
C ALA A 103 -2.36 7.29 -16.00
N SER A 104 -2.72 7.86 -17.16
CA SER A 104 -1.90 7.79 -18.38
C SER A 104 -1.05 9.04 -18.59
N SER A 105 -1.50 10.18 -18.06
CA SER A 105 -0.79 11.46 -18.17
C SER A 105 0.00 11.79 -16.90
N LYS A 106 1.14 12.48 -17.04
CA LYS A 106 1.91 12.99 -15.88
C LYS A 106 1.06 13.85 -14.94
N ARG A 107 0.11 14.61 -15.50
CA ARG A 107 -0.83 15.44 -14.73
C ARG A 107 -1.72 14.61 -13.82
N GLU A 108 -2.32 13.54 -14.34
CA GLU A 108 -3.15 12.62 -13.56
C GLU A 108 -2.31 11.84 -12.55
N GLN A 109 -1.11 11.40 -12.95
CA GLN A 109 -0.19 10.70 -12.05
C GLN A 109 0.24 11.58 -10.88
N THR A 110 0.54 12.87 -11.12
CA THR A 110 0.80 13.84 -10.05
C THR A 110 -0.41 13.98 -9.13
N ALA A 111 -1.62 14.06 -9.69
CA ALA A 111 -2.84 14.15 -8.90
C ALA A 111 -3.03 12.89 -8.02
N ASN A 112 -2.82 11.70 -8.59
CA ASN A 112 -2.91 10.43 -7.87
C ASN A 112 -1.83 10.31 -6.80
N ALA A 113 -0.62 10.83 -7.03
CA ALA A 113 0.45 10.86 -6.02
C ALA A 113 0.04 11.68 -4.78
N TYR A 114 -0.58 12.84 -4.98
CA TYR A 114 -1.11 13.67 -3.89
C TYR A 114 -2.23 12.97 -3.12
N LEU A 115 -3.16 12.32 -3.85
CA LEU A 115 -4.22 11.53 -3.24
C LEU A 115 -3.68 10.35 -2.43
N ALA A 116 -2.71 9.61 -2.98
CA ALA A 116 -2.07 8.49 -2.31
C ALA A 116 -1.31 8.94 -1.05
N THR A 117 -0.58 10.05 -1.12
CA THR A 117 0.16 10.60 0.02
C THR A 117 -0.78 10.97 1.17
N GLY A 118 -1.89 11.65 0.88
CA GLY A 118 -2.89 11.97 1.89
C GLY A 118 -3.59 10.74 2.45
N LEU A 119 -3.86 9.73 1.61
CA LEU A 119 -4.43 8.46 2.06
C LEU A 119 -3.47 7.73 2.98
N ALA A 120 -2.17 7.67 2.67
CA ALA A 120 -1.17 7.05 3.53
C ALA A 120 -1.17 7.68 4.94
N ARG A 121 -1.20 9.01 5.03
CA ARG A 121 -1.32 9.70 6.34
C ARG A 121 -2.61 9.36 7.05
N TYR A 122 -3.73 9.33 6.33
CA TYR A 122 -5.03 8.96 6.88
C TYR A 122 -5.07 7.51 7.41
N LEU A 123 -4.49 6.57 6.68
CA LEU A 123 -4.38 5.17 7.08
C LEU A 123 -3.54 5.02 8.35
N ALA A 124 -2.46 5.79 8.49
CA ALA A 124 -1.57 5.76 9.65
C ALA A 124 -2.17 6.43 10.90
N SER A 125 -2.82 7.60 10.76
CA SER A 125 -3.17 8.46 11.90
C SER A 125 -4.62 8.91 11.99
N GLY A 126 -5.44 8.62 10.97
CA GLY A 126 -6.78 9.19 10.83
C GLY A 126 -6.79 10.66 10.38
N ASP A 127 -5.62 11.31 10.25
CA ASP A 127 -5.51 12.65 9.68
C ASP A 127 -4.87 12.61 8.30
N ALA A 128 -5.60 13.09 7.30
CA ALA A 128 -5.16 13.11 5.91
C ALA A 128 -4.29 14.32 5.56
N SER A 129 -3.62 14.92 6.54
CA SER A 129 -2.74 16.09 6.38
C SER A 129 -1.33 15.65 6.02
N PHE A 130 -0.70 16.30 5.04
CA PHE A 130 0.65 15.99 4.56
C PHE A 130 1.37 17.25 4.06
N THR A 131 2.70 17.19 3.96
CA THR A 131 3.47 18.32 3.43
C THR A 131 3.50 18.28 1.90
N ASP A 132 3.69 19.44 1.26
CA ASP A 132 3.95 19.48 -0.19
C ASP A 132 5.21 18.68 -0.56
N SER A 133 6.19 18.62 0.34
CA SER A 133 7.44 17.87 0.15
C SER A 133 7.21 16.37 0.10
N ASP A 134 6.35 15.82 0.96
CA ASP A 134 6.04 14.39 0.99
C ASP A 134 5.45 13.94 -0.36
N ALA A 135 4.47 14.69 -0.87
CA ALA A 135 3.81 14.36 -2.13
C ALA A 135 4.74 14.55 -3.34
N ARG A 136 5.61 15.57 -3.33
CA ARG A 136 6.63 15.75 -4.38
C ARG A 136 7.64 14.62 -4.40
N THR A 137 8.12 14.22 -3.23
CA THR A 137 9.06 13.09 -3.10
C THR A 137 8.47 11.84 -3.73
N PHE A 138 7.20 11.56 -3.44
CA PHE A 138 6.51 10.44 -4.06
C PHE A 138 6.29 10.63 -5.58
N CYS A 139 6.02 11.85 -6.05
CA CYS A 139 5.97 12.14 -7.49
C CYS A 139 7.31 11.87 -8.20
N GLU A 140 8.42 12.22 -7.58
CA GLU A 140 9.77 12.00 -8.10
C GLU A 140 10.09 10.50 -8.14
N GLN A 141 9.83 9.78 -7.06
CA GLN A 141 9.99 8.32 -6.98
C GLN A 141 9.13 7.58 -8.01
N SER A 142 7.93 8.09 -8.29
CA SER A 142 7.01 7.53 -9.27
C SER A 142 7.27 8.00 -10.71
N GLY A 143 8.29 8.84 -10.95
CA GLY A 143 8.62 9.37 -12.28
C GLY A 143 7.58 10.34 -12.88
N CYS A 144 6.64 10.84 -12.08
CA CYS A 144 5.55 11.71 -12.53
C CYS A 144 5.76 13.20 -12.20
N TYR A 145 6.84 13.55 -11.51
CA TYR A 145 7.18 14.95 -11.21
C TYR A 145 7.48 15.74 -12.49
N ASP A 146 6.72 16.83 -12.68
CA ASP A 146 6.86 17.78 -13.79
C ASP A 146 6.89 19.20 -13.22
N SER A 147 8.10 19.70 -12.92
CA SER A 147 8.27 21.02 -12.27
C SER A 147 7.51 22.17 -12.97
N PRO A 148 7.60 22.34 -14.32
CA PRO A 148 6.81 23.36 -15.03
C PRO A 148 5.30 23.27 -14.85
N ASN A 149 4.74 22.06 -14.79
CA ASN A 149 3.28 21.86 -14.76
C ASN A 149 2.73 21.48 -13.38
N HIS A 150 3.60 21.25 -12.39
CA HIS A 150 3.22 20.72 -11.09
C HIS A 150 2.11 21.52 -10.41
N THR A 151 2.24 22.85 -10.37
CA THR A 151 1.22 23.73 -9.78
C THR A 151 -0.14 23.61 -10.50
N LYS A 152 -0.15 23.41 -11.82
CA LYS A 152 -1.39 23.21 -12.59
C LYS A 152 -2.00 21.85 -12.29
N SER A 153 -1.17 20.80 -12.16
CA SER A 153 -1.60 19.46 -11.77
C SER A 153 -2.24 19.46 -10.39
N VAL A 154 -1.61 20.07 -9.39
CA VAL A 154 -2.15 20.17 -8.03
C VAL A 154 -3.46 20.98 -8.01
N LYS A 155 -3.53 22.11 -8.72
CA LYS A 155 -4.78 22.90 -8.84
C LYS A 155 -5.93 22.13 -9.47
N ALA A 156 -5.65 21.10 -10.29
CA ALA A 156 -6.68 20.26 -10.89
C ALA A 156 -7.44 19.40 -9.86
N LEU A 157 -6.88 19.20 -8.66
CA LEU A 157 -7.54 18.45 -7.58
C LEU A 157 -8.74 19.21 -6.98
N LYS A 158 -8.86 20.52 -7.20
CA LYS A 158 -10.02 21.35 -6.80
C LYS A 158 -10.44 21.05 -5.35
N ASN A 159 -11.69 20.64 -5.15
CA ASN A 159 -12.29 20.35 -3.85
C ASN A 159 -11.80 19.06 -3.19
N LYS A 160 -10.91 18.28 -3.82
CA LYS A 160 -10.33 17.05 -3.26
C LYS A 160 -9.20 17.33 -2.26
N LEU A 161 -8.61 18.52 -2.32
CA LEU A 161 -7.60 19.00 -1.39
C LEU A 161 -7.97 20.38 -0.85
N THR A 162 -7.52 20.63 0.37
CA THR A 162 -7.46 21.97 0.96
C THR A 162 -6.04 22.25 1.45
N GLY A 163 -5.72 23.52 1.67
CA GLY A 163 -4.40 23.96 2.12
C GLY A 163 -3.57 24.65 1.04
N SER A 164 -2.25 24.67 1.23
CA SER A 164 -1.31 25.34 0.33
C SER A 164 0.08 24.71 0.44
N LYS A 165 0.97 25.04 -0.51
CA LYS A 165 2.36 24.57 -0.48
C LYS A 165 3.08 24.88 0.85
N SER A 166 2.86 26.07 1.42
CA SER A 166 3.53 26.49 2.66
C SER A 166 2.86 25.96 3.92
N ALA A 167 1.53 25.77 3.91
CA ALA A 167 0.78 25.28 5.07
C ALA A 167 0.65 23.74 5.12
N GLY A 168 1.00 23.06 4.02
CA GLY A 168 0.65 21.66 3.82
C GLY A 168 -0.74 21.51 3.19
N TRP A 169 -1.06 20.27 2.87
CA TRP A 169 -2.27 19.86 2.20
C TRP A 169 -3.05 18.88 3.07
N LYS A 170 -4.37 18.84 2.89
CA LYS A 170 -5.23 17.86 3.54
C LYS A 170 -6.27 17.32 2.56
N LEU A 171 -6.48 16.01 2.53
CA LEU A 171 -7.61 15.45 1.80
C LEU A 171 -8.92 15.84 2.45
N THR A 172 -9.84 16.29 1.61
CA THR A 172 -11.23 16.50 1.98
C THR A 172 -12.01 15.18 1.87
N ALA A 173 -13.27 15.16 2.30
CA ALA A 173 -14.13 14.00 2.06
C ALA A 173 -14.25 13.63 0.56
N PRO A 174 -14.46 14.59 -0.38
CA PRO A 174 -14.35 14.30 -1.81
C PRO A 174 -13.01 13.72 -2.26
N GLY A 175 -11.90 14.12 -1.63
CA GLY A 175 -10.57 13.56 -1.91
C GLY A 175 -10.45 12.11 -1.45
N LEU A 176 -10.93 11.80 -0.25
CA LEU A 176 -10.98 10.44 0.29
C LEU A 176 -11.88 9.52 -0.54
N THR A 177 -13.01 10.02 -1.04
CA THR A 177 -13.84 9.24 -1.99
C THR A 177 -13.14 9.05 -3.32
N ALA A 178 -12.46 10.07 -3.85
CA ALA A 178 -11.75 9.94 -5.12
C ALA A 178 -10.62 8.91 -5.07
N VAL A 179 -9.84 8.87 -3.98
CA VAL A 179 -8.75 7.89 -3.84
C VAL A 179 -9.27 6.47 -3.60
N ALA A 180 -10.44 6.32 -2.96
CA ALA A 180 -11.09 5.02 -2.79
C ALA A 180 -11.32 4.33 -4.15
N GLU A 181 -11.83 5.08 -5.13
CA GLU A 181 -12.10 4.56 -6.47
C GLU A 181 -10.81 4.19 -7.23
N LEU A 182 -9.70 4.86 -6.94
CA LEU A 182 -8.40 4.52 -7.55
C LEU A 182 -7.81 3.23 -6.99
N VAL A 183 -7.99 2.98 -5.68
CA VAL A 183 -7.44 1.81 -5.00
C VAL A 183 -8.23 0.53 -5.30
N LYS A 184 -9.54 0.63 -5.58
CA LYS A 184 -10.37 -0.53 -5.96
C LYS A 184 -9.96 -1.18 -7.28
N HIS A 185 -9.27 -0.44 -8.14
CA HIS A 185 -8.87 -0.87 -9.47
C HIS A 185 -7.35 -0.71 -9.64
N PRO A 186 -6.54 -1.46 -8.86
CA PRO A 186 -5.09 -1.46 -9.07
C PRO A 186 -4.79 -2.08 -10.43
N LYS A 187 -3.75 -1.60 -11.13
CA LYS A 187 -3.30 -2.21 -12.38
C LYS A 187 -2.95 -3.69 -12.11
N GLY A 188 -3.58 -4.60 -12.86
CA GLY A 188 -3.10 -5.97 -13.04
C GLY A 188 -1.90 -6.02 -13.97
#